data_AF-A0A1B6NVS4-F1
#
_entry.id   AF-A0A1B6NVS4-F1
#
_cell.length_a   1.000
_cell.length_b   1.000
_cell.length_c   1.000
_cell.angle_alpha   90.00
_cell.angle_beta   90.00
_cell.angle_gamma   90.00
#
_symmetry.space_group_name_H-M   'P 1'
#
loop_
_entity.id
_entity.type
_entity.pdbx_description
1 polymer ?
#
loop_
_entity_poly.entity_id
_entity_poly.type
_entity_poly.pdbx_seq_one_letter_code
_entity_poly.pdbx_strand_id
1 'polypeptide(L)'
;MTHPAFAAFNETYGKLGLSATKEERWFLARLYWFTIEFGLVGSQPKDRRIYGGGILSSPSETIYALNDQSQRQHQHKSNQQPTPQPEHRAFDLLDVLRTPYRIDQIQPIYYVIDELDTLFDIVDSDIMGTVKQAMSLGLFEPTYPEKSH
;
A
#
# COMPACT_ATOMS: atom_id res chain seq x y z
N MET A 1 0.97 -7.43 -15.47
CA MET A 1 2.40 -7.76 -15.29
C MET A 1 3.28 -7.37 -16.48
N THR A 2 2.78 -6.63 -17.49
CA THR A 2 3.58 -6.30 -18.69
C THR A 2 4.50 -5.08 -18.52
N HIS A 3 4.40 -4.35 -17.41
CA HIS A 3 5.28 -3.21 -17.15
C HIS A 3 6.61 -3.70 -16.53
N PRO A 4 7.76 -3.39 -17.13
CA PRO A 4 9.07 -3.87 -16.67
C PRO A 4 9.36 -3.58 -15.19
N ALA A 5 8.92 -2.42 -14.69
CA ALA A 5 9.10 -2.03 -13.29
C ALA A 5 8.49 -3.02 -12.29
N PHE A 6 7.33 -3.61 -12.61
CA PHE A 6 6.71 -4.64 -11.75
C PHE A 6 7.51 -5.94 -11.76
N ALA A 7 8.05 -6.34 -12.91
CA ALA A 7 8.85 -7.55 -13.02
C ALA A 7 10.14 -7.40 -12.20
N ALA A 8 10.84 -6.26 -12.35
CA ALA A 8 12.03 -5.94 -11.58
C ALA A 8 11.74 -5.92 -10.07
N PHE A 9 10.64 -5.29 -9.65
CA PHE A 9 10.24 -5.27 -8.25
C PHE A 9 9.99 -6.68 -7.70
N ASN A 10 9.21 -7.51 -8.40
CA ASN A 10 8.91 -8.88 -7.97
C ASN A 10 10.17 -9.75 -7.91
N GLU A 11 11.08 -9.60 -8.88
CA GLU A 11 12.34 -10.34 -8.91
C GLU A 11 13.24 -9.96 -7.73
N THR A 12 13.45 -8.65 -7.51
CA THR A 12 14.24 -8.15 -6.37
C THR A 12 13.63 -8.55 -5.05
N TYR A 13 12.31 -8.38 -4.89
CA TYR A 13 11.58 -8.81 -3.71
C TYR A 13 11.79 -10.30 -3.41
N GLY A 14 11.69 -11.16 -4.43
CA GLY A 14 11.94 -12.59 -4.31
C GLY A 14 13.36 -12.91 -3.84
N LYS A 15 14.38 -12.25 -4.42
CA LYS A 15 15.79 -12.41 -4.03
C LYS A 15 16.03 -11.99 -2.59
N LEU A 16 15.53 -10.81 -2.18
CA LEU A 16 15.67 -10.31 -0.81
C LEU A 16 14.99 -11.24 0.20
N GLY A 17 13.78 -11.70 -0.13
CA GLY A 17 13.00 -12.62 0.71
C GLY A 17 13.69 -13.96 0.96
N LEU A 18 14.50 -14.47 0.02
CA LEU A 18 15.26 -15.71 0.21
C LEU A 18 16.33 -15.56 1.29
N SER A 19 17.04 -14.44 1.32
CA SER A 19 18.10 -14.15 2.31
C SER A 19 17.59 -13.57 3.63
N ALA A 20 16.35 -13.07 3.66
CA ALA A 20 15.78 -12.38 4.82
C ALA A 20 15.39 -13.36 5.95
N THR A 21 15.65 -12.92 7.18
CA THR A 21 15.15 -13.52 8.40
C THR A 21 13.62 -13.46 8.47
N LYS A 22 13.02 -14.20 9.41
CA LYS A 22 11.56 -14.20 9.58
C LYS A 22 11.03 -12.80 9.90
N GLU A 23 11.74 -12.07 10.74
CA GLU A 23 11.39 -10.72 11.18
C GLU A 23 11.46 -9.74 10.01
N GLU A 24 12.55 -9.77 9.23
CA GLU A 24 12.72 -8.93 8.03
C GLU A 24 11.65 -9.21 6.96
N ARG A 25 11.24 -10.48 6.79
CA ARG A 25 10.16 -10.85 5.84
C ARG A 25 8.83 -10.17 6.17
N TRP A 26 8.53 -9.87 7.44
CA TRP A 26 7.33 -9.10 7.78
C TRP A 26 7.40 -7.65 7.30
N PHE A 27 8.58 -7.05 7.31
CA PHE A 27 8.79 -5.70 6.79
C PHE A 27 8.75 -5.69 5.26
N LEU A 28 9.40 -6.67 4.60
CA LEU A 28 9.26 -6.86 3.17
C LEU A 28 7.79 -7.07 2.76
N ALA A 29 7.02 -7.85 3.50
CA ALA A 29 5.60 -8.03 3.22
C ALA A 29 4.79 -6.72 3.25
N ARG A 30 5.14 -5.76 4.12
CA ARG A 30 4.52 -4.41 4.12
C ARG A 30 4.88 -3.64 2.86
N LEU A 31 6.14 -3.69 2.45
CA LEU A 31 6.59 -3.07 1.20
C LEU A 31 5.79 -3.62 0.01
N TYR A 32 5.64 -4.94 -0.10
CA TYR A 32 4.84 -5.57 -1.14
C TYR A 32 3.35 -5.17 -1.05
N TRP A 33 2.79 -5.16 0.16
CA TRP A 33 1.39 -4.81 0.41
C TRP A 33 1.05 -3.39 -0.05
N PHE A 34 1.84 -2.40 0.38
CA PHE A 34 1.58 -1.00 0.06
C PHE A 34 2.03 -0.58 -1.34
N THR A 35 2.62 -1.49 -2.13
CA THR A 35 2.98 -1.26 -3.52
C THR A 35 2.17 -2.16 -4.45
N ILE A 36 2.57 -3.41 -4.62
CA ILE A 36 2.02 -4.33 -5.62
C ILE A 36 0.55 -4.67 -5.36
N GLU A 37 0.12 -4.72 -4.09
CA GLU A 37 -1.27 -5.05 -3.75
C GLU A 37 -2.18 -3.81 -3.64
N PHE A 38 -1.74 -2.77 -2.95
CA PHE A 38 -2.56 -1.59 -2.61
C PHE A 38 -1.93 -0.23 -2.96
N GLY A 39 -1.02 -0.20 -3.93
CA GLY A 39 -0.40 1.04 -4.40
C GLY A 39 -1.26 1.86 -5.37
N LEU A 40 -1.12 3.18 -5.28
CA LEU A 40 -1.71 4.16 -6.20
C LEU A 40 -0.61 4.95 -6.91
N VAL A 41 -0.90 5.46 -8.11
CA VAL A 41 0.04 6.28 -8.89
C VAL A 41 -0.59 7.60 -9.31
N GLY A 42 0.19 8.69 -9.27
CA GLY A 42 -0.18 10.01 -9.79
C GLY A 42 0.04 11.13 -8.79
N SER A 43 0.79 12.15 -9.20
CA SER A 43 1.22 13.27 -8.36
C SER A 43 0.12 14.20 -7.85
N GLN A 44 -1.06 14.18 -8.47
CA GLN A 44 -2.18 15.04 -8.10
C GLN A 44 -3.42 14.20 -7.80
N PRO A 45 -4.24 14.54 -6.78
CA PRO A 45 -5.41 13.76 -6.41
C PRO A 45 -6.36 13.43 -7.57
N LYS A 46 -6.59 14.39 -8.49
CA LYS A 46 -7.43 14.22 -9.69
C LYS A 46 -6.88 13.24 -10.72
N ASP A 47 -5.56 13.04 -10.73
CA ASP A 47 -4.85 12.23 -11.71
C ASP A 47 -4.47 10.86 -11.14
N ARG A 48 -4.81 10.60 -9.87
CA ARG A 48 -4.55 9.32 -9.22
C ARG A 48 -5.22 8.17 -9.97
N ARG A 49 -4.46 7.10 -10.14
CA ARG A 49 -4.88 5.83 -10.73
C ARG A 49 -4.45 4.70 -9.80
N ILE A 50 -5.10 3.57 -9.98
CA ILE A 50 -4.81 2.35 -9.25
C ILE A 50 -3.80 1.54 -10.06
N TYR A 51 -2.77 1.03 -9.40
CA TYR A 51 -1.89 0.02 -9.99
C TYR A 51 -1.81 -1.26 -9.14
N GLY A 52 -2.20 -1.18 -7.87
CA GLY A 52 -2.26 -2.32 -6.95
C GLY A 52 -3.26 -3.39 -7.40
N GLY A 53 -2.81 -4.64 -7.46
CA GLY A 53 -3.61 -5.78 -7.90
C GLY A 53 -4.79 -6.09 -6.96
N GLY A 54 -4.58 -5.97 -5.65
CA GLY A 54 -5.62 -6.14 -4.64
C GLY A 54 -6.78 -5.17 -4.84
N ILE A 55 -6.47 -3.90 -5.12
CA ILE A 55 -7.50 -2.89 -5.40
C ILE A 55 -8.23 -3.19 -6.71
N LEU A 56 -7.49 -3.49 -7.80
CA LEU A 56 -8.07 -3.78 -9.12
C LEU A 56 -9.00 -5.01 -9.11
N SER A 57 -8.79 -5.94 -8.19
CA SER A 57 -9.61 -7.14 -8.04
C SER A 57 -10.86 -6.95 -7.17
N SER A 58 -11.00 -5.81 -6.48
CA SER A 58 -12.09 -5.52 -5.54
C SER A 58 -12.87 -4.27 -5.96
N PRO A 59 -14.13 -4.40 -6.39
CA PRO A 59 -14.98 -3.24 -6.72
C PRO A 59 -15.14 -2.26 -5.55
N SER A 60 -15.29 -2.79 -4.33
CA SER A 60 -15.41 -1.96 -3.12
C SER A 60 -14.13 -1.17 -2.85
N GLU A 61 -12.96 -1.81 -2.99
CA GLU A 61 -11.67 -1.14 -2.78
C GLU A 61 -11.42 -0.10 -3.88
N THR A 62 -11.71 -0.43 -5.14
CA THR A 62 -11.54 0.48 -6.28
C THR A 62 -12.30 1.80 -6.09
N ILE A 63 -13.58 1.72 -5.68
CA ILE A 63 -14.40 2.92 -5.42
C ILE A 63 -13.87 3.69 -4.21
N TYR A 64 -13.51 2.96 -3.14
CA TYR A 64 -13.04 3.57 -1.91
C TYR A 64 -11.67 4.27 -2.08
N ALA A 65 -10.69 3.59 -2.67
CA ALA A 65 -9.30 4.03 -2.79
C ALA A 65 -9.14 5.33 -3.59
N LEU A 66 -9.97 5.57 -4.61
CA LEU A 66 -9.95 6.81 -5.39
C LEU A 66 -10.77 7.94 -4.75
N ASN A 67 -11.41 7.69 -3.60
CA ASN A 67 -12.31 8.62 -2.91
C ASN A 67 -13.38 9.19 -3.85
N ASP A 68 -13.91 8.37 -4.77
CA ASP A 68 -14.88 8.83 -5.75
C ASP A 68 -16.24 9.08 -5.06
N GLN A 69 -16.43 10.33 -4.62
CA GLN A 69 -17.66 10.80 -4.01
C GLN A 69 -18.86 10.73 -4.98
N SER A 70 -18.62 10.69 -6.30
CA SER A 70 -19.69 10.64 -7.30
C SER A 70 -20.41 9.28 -7.31
N GLN A 71 -19.68 8.19 -7.05
CA GLN A 71 -20.25 6.84 -6.93
C GLN A 71 -21.00 6.63 -5.62
N ARG A 72 -20.67 7.39 -4.56
CA ARG A 72 -21.36 7.31 -3.26
C ARG A 72 -22.82 7.75 -3.33
N GLN A 73 -23.22 8.49 -4.37
CA GLN A 73 -24.59 8.96 -4.55
C GLN A 73 -25.55 7.88 -5.11
N HIS A 74 -25.03 6.80 -5.71
CA HIS A 74 -25.86 5.76 -6.33
C HIS A 74 -26.22 4.59 -5.39
N GLN A 75 -25.66 4.55 -4.18
CA GLN A 75 -26.07 3.56 -3.18
C GLN A 75 -27.15 4.15 -2.28
N HIS A 76 -28.41 3.79 -2.57
CA HIS A 76 -29.50 3.86 -1.61
C HIS A 76 -29.08 3.20 -0.29
N LYS A 77 -28.91 3.98 0.79
CA LYS A 77 -29.15 3.57 2.17
C LYS A 77 -29.09 4.76 3.13
N SER A 78 -30.28 5.26 3.46
CA SER A 78 -30.56 5.95 4.72
C SER A 78 -30.06 5.07 5.88
N ASN A 79 -29.24 5.62 6.77
CA ASN A 79 -28.64 5.02 7.98
C ASN A 79 -27.20 4.44 7.89
N GLN A 80 -26.39 4.80 6.89
CA GLN A 80 -24.96 4.44 6.94
C GLN A 80 -24.16 5.43 7.81
N GLN A 81 -23.45 4.88 8.80
CA GLN A 81 -22.37 5.55 9.54
C GLN A 81 -21.39 6.19 8.53
N PRO A 82 -20.90 7.42 8.75
CA PRO A 82 -19.95 8.05 7.84
C PRO A 82 -18.77 7.10 7.59
N THR A 83 -18.58 6.71 6.32
CA THR A 83 -17.42 5.91 5.93
C THR A 83 -16.18 6.79 6.03
N PRO A 84 -15.16 6.44 6.84
CA PRO A 84 -13.95 7.24 6.96
C PRO A 84 -13.31 7.41 5.58
N GLN A 85 -12.77 8.60 5.29
CA GLN A 85 -12.08 8.83 4.02
C GLN A 85 -10.75 8.05 4.00
N PRO A 86 -10.33 7.52 2.84
CA PRO A 86 -9.00 6.93 2.71
C PRO A 86 -7.93 8.00 2.99
N GLU A 87 -6.89 7.62 3.71
CA GLU A 87 -5.69 8.43 3.85
C GLU A 87 -4.74 8.11 2.68
N HIS A 88 -4.34 9.14 1.94
CA HIS A 88 -3.36 9.01 0.87
C HIS A 88 -2.05 9.66 1.29
N ARG A 89 -1.00 8.85 1.39
CA ARG A 89 0.35 9.31 1.75
C ARG A 89 1.26 9.27 0.52
N ALA A 90 2.18 10.22 0.42
CA ALA A 90 3.27 10.10 -0.54
C ALA A 90 4.12 8.87 -0.18
N PHE A 91 4.62 8.16 -1.18
CA PHE A 91 5.48 7.01 -0.94
C PHE A 91 6.78 7.45 -0.24
N ASP A 92 7.02 6.88 0.93
CA ASP A 92 8.30 6.91 1.63
C ASP A 92 8.62 5.48 2.09
N LEU A 93 9.80 4.99 1.75
CA LEU A 93 10.16 3.60 1.99
C LEU A 93 10.18 3.27 3.49
N LEU A 94 10.68 4.18 4.33
CA LEU A 94 10.76 3.94 5.77
C LEU A 94 9.37 3.91 6.40
N ASP A 95 8.49 4.86 6.01
CA ASP A 95 7.13 4.93 6.51
C ASP A 95 6.31 3.72 6.07
N VAL A 96 6.43 3.29 4.81
CA VAL A 96 5.80 2.06 4.29
C VAL A 96 6.19 0.85 5.12
N LEU A 97 7.49 0.68 5.39
CA LEU A 97 8.02 -0.44 6.16
C LEU A 97 7.54 -0.44 7.63
N ARG A 98 7.18 0.73 8.17
CA ARG A 98 6.70 0.90 9.55
C ARG A 98 5.18 0.91 9.67
N THR A 99 4.44 0.95 8.55
CA THR A 99 2.99 1.04 8.58
C THR A 99 2.34 -0.32 8.82
N PRO A 100 1.52 -0.48 9.86
CA PRO A 100 0.77 -1.72 10.08
C PRO A 100 -0.42 -1.82 9.10
N TYR A 101 -0.76 -3.05 8.71
CA TYR A 101 -1.90 -3.32 7.82
C TYR A 101 -2.68 -4.57 8.26
N ARG A 102 -3.89 -4.69 7.74
CA ARG A 102 -4.76 -5.86 7.91
C ARG A 102 -5.29 -6.35 6.58
N ILE A 103 -5.31 -7.66 6.40
CA ILE A 103 -5.77 -8.31 5.17
C ILE A 103 -7.29 -8.48 5.08
N ASP A 104 -8.00 -8.29 6.19
CA ASP A 104 -9.43 -8.64 6.34
C ASP A 104 -10.36 -7.42 6.38
N GLN A 105 -9.89 -6.25 5.94
CA GLN A 105 -10.65 -5.01 5.91
C GLN A 105 -10.24 -4.10 4.74
N ILE A 106 -11.08 -3.12 4.41
CA ILE A 106 -10.74 -2.02 3.49
C ILE A 106 -9.52 -1.27 4.04
N GLN A 107 -8.55 -0.96 3.18
CA GLN A 107 -7.32 -0.31 3.64
C GLN A 107 -7.60 1.14 4.03
N PRO A 108 -7.18 1.57 5.23
CA PRO A 108 -7.33 2.97 5.66
C PRO A 108 -6.26 3.89 5.06
N ILE A 109 -5.11 3.33 4.66
CA ILE A 109 -3.94 4.06 4.14
C ILE A 109 -3.55 3.47 2.79
N TYR A 110 -3.30 4.35 1.83
CA TYR A 110 -2.72 4.02 0.53
C TYR A 110 -1.50 4.90 0.29
N TYR A 111 -0.40 4.28 -0.13
CA TYR A 111 0.78 5.00 -0.56
C TYR A 111 0.69 5.31 -2.06
N VAL A 112 1.07 6.53 -2.41
CA VAL A 112 1.00 7.08 -3.76
C VAL A 112 2.40 7.35 -4.28
N ILE A 113 2.78 6.69 -5.37
CA ILE A 113 3.97 7.05 -6.15
C ILE A 113 3.59 8.06 -7.24
N ASP A 114 4.53 8.90 -7.66
CA ASP A 114 4.26 9.90 -8.70
C ASP A 114 4.08 9.24 -10.08
N GLU A 115 4.94 8.28 -10.39
CA GLU A 115 4.95 7.53 -11.64
C GLU A 115 5.35 6.06 -11.42
N LEU A 116 5.04 5.17 -12.36
CA LEU A 116 5.32 3.74 -12.21
C LEU A 116 6.83 3.44 -12.18
N ASP A 117 7.65 4.29 -12.78
CA ASP A 117 9.10 4.13 -12.80
C ASP A 117 9.73 4.32 -11.41
N THR A 118 9.03 4.95 -10.46
CA THR A 118 9.43 4.97 -9.04
C THR A 118 9.60 3.56 -8.45
N LEU A 119 8.95 2.52 -9.02
CA LEU A 119 9.20 1.14 -8.61
C LEU A 119 10.63 0.67 -8.91
N PHE A 120 11.28 1.19 -9.96
CA PHE A 120 12.70 0.96 -10.20
C PHE A 120 13.58 1.66 -9.17
N ASP A 121 13.27 2.91 -8.84
CA ASP A 121 14.00 3.65 -7.81
C ASP A 121 13.95 2.93 -6.44
N ILE A 122 12.80 2.31 -6.12
CA ILE A 122 12.67 1.49 -4.92
C ILE A 122 13.58 0.25 -5.00
N VAL A 123 13.61 -0.44 -6.15
CA VAL A 123 14.47 -1.62 -6.36
C VAL A 123 15.95 -1.29 -6.23
N ASP A 124 16.36 -0.12 -6.72
CA ASP A 124 17.75 0.34 -6.70
C ASP A 124 18.16 0.97 -5.35
N SER A 125 17.21 1.16 -4.44
CA SER A 125 17.45 1.68 -3.08
C SER A 125 18.00 0.60 -2.12
N ASP A 126 18.55 1.04 -0.98
CA ASP A 126 18.99 0.13 0.09
C ASP A 126 17.81 -0.37 0.94
N ILE A 127 16.95 -1.21 0.33
CA ILE A 127 15.75 -1.77 0.97
C ILE A 127 16.10 -2.44 2.31
N MET A 128 17.14 -3.26 2.35
CA MET A 128 17.49 -4.02 3.55
C MET A 128 18.11 -3.13 4.64
N GLY A 129 18.84 -2.09 4.28
CA GLY A 129 19.25 -1.04 5.22
C GLY A 129 18.04 -0.35 5.84
N THR A 130 17.05 0.04 5.04
CA THR A 130 15.83 0.68 5.54
C THR A 130 14.97 -0.29 6.35
N VAL A 131 14.92 -1.59 6.02
CA VAL A 131 14.26 -2.62 6.86
C VAL A 131 14.88 -2.65 8.25
N LYS A 132 16.21 -2.69 8.36
CA LYS A 132 16.90 -2.69 9.67
C LYS A 132 16.63 -1.42 10.45
N GLN A 133 16.60 -0.27 9.76
CA GLN A 133 16.21 1.01 10.37
C GLN A 133 14.76 0.97 10.88
N ALA A 134 13.82 0.49 10.07
CA ALA A 134 12.41 0.36 10.44
C ALA A 134 12.22 -0.56 11.65
N MET A 135 12.94 -1.69 11.71
CA MET A 135 12.96 -2.58 12.86
C MET A 135 13.42 -1.87 14.13
N SER A 136 14.47 -1.04 14.05
CA SER A 136 15.00 -0.30 15.21
C SER A 136 14.03 0.77 15.74
N LEU A 137 13.24 1.39 14.85
CA LEU A 137 12.30 2.45 15.18
C LEU A 137 10.92 1.92 15.60
N GLY A 138 10.64 0.64 15.37
CA GLY A 138 9.32 0.05 15.60
C GLY A 138 8.27 0.51 14.60
N LEU A 139 7.10 -0.14 14.68
CA LEU A 139 5.95 0.16 13.84
C LEU A 139 5.22 1.42 14.32
N PHE A 140 4.49 2.05 13.40
CA PHE A 140 3.50 3.05 13.78
C PHE A 140 2.30 2.42 14.50
N GLU A 141 1.59 3.26 15.25
CA GLU A 141 0.29 2.90 15.81
C GLU A 141 -0.70 2.53 14.70
N PRO A 142 -1.44 1.42 14.83
CA PRO A 142 -2.50 1.07 13.89
C PRO A 142 -3.58 2.14 13.79
N THR A 143 -3.99 2.48 12.57
CA THR A 143 -5.13 3.38 12.33
C THR A 143 -6.48 2.69 12.41
N TYR A 144 -6.49 1.40 12.73
CA TYR A 144 -7.68 0.57 12.87
C TYR A 144 -7.79 0.04 14.31
N PRO A 145 -9.02 -0.13 14.82
CA PRO A 145 -9.22 -0.70 16.15
C PRO A 145 -8.64 -2.11 16.24
N GLU A 146 -8.15 -2.46 17.44
CA GLU A 146 -7.68 -3.80 17.76
C GLU A 146 -8.80 -4.82 17.48
N LYS A 147 -8.44 -6.03 17.04
CA LYS A 147 -9.43 -7.11 16.90
C LYS A 147 -10.06 -7.36 18.26
N SER A 148 -11.35 -7.10 18.38
CA SER A 148 -12.16 -7.66 19.46
C SER A 148 -12.09 -9.19 19.32
N HIS A 149 -11.44 -9.86 20.28
CA HIS A 149 -11.40 -11.32 20.38
C HIS A 149 -12.76 -11.90 20.77
#